data_AF-A0A6C0BT14-F1
#
_entry.id   AF-A0A6C0BT14-F1
#
_cell.length_a   1.000
_cell.length_b   1.000
_cell.length_c   1.000
_cell.angle_alpha   90.00
_cell.angle_beta   90.00
_cell.angle_gamma   90.00
#
_symmetry.space_group_name_H-M   'P 1'
#
loop_
_entity.id
_entity.type
_entity.pdbx_description
1 polymer ?
#
loop_
_entity_poly.entity_id
_entity_poly.type
_entity_poly.pdbx_seq_one_letter_code
_entity_poly.pdbx_strand_id
1 'polypeptide(L)'
;MCFGNNQKKKKIKKNKIKPYIHHEDISKITTEEFLKETITCNHCKKKFNLESNEIKIHCAGCNQFYHCGIAGKCNCSDCKTVMRNNQIHHLSWCIHCVPKISQNKEKKDGIGYCICKLN
;
A
#
# COMPACT_ATOMS: atom_id res chain seq x y z
N MET A 1 -2.41 0.43 -73.75
CA MET A 1 -1.37 1.05 -72.92
C MET A 1 -2.01 1.55 -71.63
N CYS A 2 -1.76 0.89 -70.49
CA CYS A 2 -2.13 1.40 -69.16
C CYS A 2 -1.00 1.07 -68.20
N PHE A 3 -0.40 2.11 -67.62
CA PHE A 3 0.79 2.06 -66.77
C PHE A 3 0.43 1.58 -65.36
N GLY A 4 1.11 0.53 -64.89
CA GLY A 4 0.99 0.02 -63.51
C GLY A 4 1.74 0.92 -62.53
N ASN A 5 0.99 1.59 -61.66
CA ASN A 5 1.53 2.46 -60.61
C ASN A 5 2.25 1.65 -59.52
N ASN A 6 3.58 1.70 -59.52
CA ASN A 6 4.45 1.24 -58.44
C ASN A 6 4.31 2.15 -57.20
N GLN A 7 3.43 1.79 -56.26
CA GLN A 7 3.40 2.42 -54.95
C GLN A 7 4.50 1.81 -54.05
N LYS A 8 5.61 2.56 -53.91
CA LYS A 8 6.71 2.23 -52.98
C LYS A 8 6.17 2.20 -51.54
N LYS A 9 6.07 1.00 -50.95
CA LYS A 9 5.75 0.81 -49.52
C LYS A 9 6.85 1.45 -48.65
N LYS A 10 6.58 2.62 -48.07
CA LYS A 10 7.47 3.25 -47.07
C LYS A 10 7.48 2.37 -45.81
N LYS A 11 8.63 1.76 -45.50
CA LYS A 11 8.82 0.99 -44.25
C LYS A 11 8.77 1.95 -43.06
N ILE A 12 7.72 1.86 -42.24
CA ILE A 12 7.63 2.58 -40.96
C ILE A 12 8.72 2.01 -40.04
N LYS A 13 9.78 2.78 -39.79
CA LYS A 13 10.77 2.45 -38.76
C LYS A 13 10.09 2.65 -37.39
N LYS A 14 9.71 1.56 -36.73
CA LYS A 14 9.29 1.61 -35.32
C LYS A 14 10.50 2.05 -34.50
N ASN A 15 10.42 3.22 -33.88
CA ASN A 15 11.39 3.64 -32.87
C ASN A 15 11.34 2.63 -31.72
N LYS A 16 12.28 1.68 -31.69
CA LYS A 16 12.43 0.77 -30.56
C LYS A 16 13.06 1.58 -29.43
N ILE A 17 12.24 2.03 -28.49
CA ILE A 17 12.73 2.54 -27.21
C ILE A 17 13.37 1.34 -26.51
N LYS A 18 14.70 1.29 -26.49
CA LYS A 18 15.42 0.39 -25.58
C LYS A 18 15.46 1.12 -24.24
N PRO A 19 14.93 0.54 -23.14
CA PRO A 19 15.12 1.15 -21.83
C PRO A 19 16.62 1.31 -21.62
N TYR A 20 17.03 2.52 -21.21
CA TYR A 20 18.40 2.75 -20.79
C TYR A 20 18.60 1.92 -19.52
N ILE A 21 19.33 0.82 -19.63
CA ILE A 21 19.69 0.01 -18.47
C ILE A 21 20.77 0.84 -17.76
N HIS A 22 20.37 1.66 -16.79
CA HIS A 22 21.29 2.17 -15.80
C HIS A 22 21.79 0.95 -15.03
N HIS A 23 22.95 0.42 -15.43
CA HIS A 23 23.79 -0.38 -14.55
C HIS A 23 24.41 0.57 -13.53
N GLU A 24 23.58 1.23 -12.72
CA GLU A 24 24.09 1.67 -11.42
C GLU A 24 24.31 0.37 -10.67
N ASP A 25 25.54 0.15 -10.22
CA ASP A 25 25.85 -0.87 -9.24
C ASP A 25 24.83 -0.68 -8.12
N ILE A 26 23.80 -1.54 -8.09
CA ILE A 26 22.93 -1.69 -6.94
C ILE A 26 23.90 -2.19 -5.89
N SER A 27 24.50 -1.25 -5.15
CA SER A 27 25.28 -1.50 -3.95
C SER A 27 24.49 -2.55 -3.20
N LYS A 28 25.10 -3.72 -2.98
CA LYS A 28 24.43 -4.88 -2.40
C LYS A 28 23.93 -4.51 -1.00
N ILE A 29 22.75 -3.89 -0.92
CA ILE A 29 22.10 -3.56 0.34
C ILE A 29 21.87 -4.91 1.01
N THR A 30 22.53 -5.09 2.14
CA THR A 30 22.38 -6.32 2.91
C THR A 30 21.01 -6.32 3.58
N THR A 31 20.45 -7.49 3.83
CA THR A 31 19.18 -7.61 4.56
C THR A 31 19.26 -6.92 5.94
N GLU A 32 20.42 -6.96 6.57
CA GLU A 32 20.70 -6.31 7.86
C GLU A 32 20.60 -4.78 7.78
N GLU A 33 21.06 -4.18 6.68
CA GLU A 33 20.93 -2.74 6.45
C GLU A 33 19.47 -2.36 6.20
N PHE A 34 18.74 -3.16 5.42
CA PHE A 34 17.31 -2.94 5.18
C PHE A 34 16.49 -3.01 6.48
N LEU A 35 16.78 -3.97 7.36
CA LEU A 35 16.06 -4.12 8.64
C LEU A 35 16.27 -2.95 9.62
N LYS A 36 17.35 -2.18 9.44
CA LYS A 36 17.61 -0.94 10.20
C LYS A 36 16.81 0.25 9.71
N GLU A 37 16.13 0.15 8.57
CA GLU A 37 15.21 1.20 8.12
C GLU A 37 14.10 1.41 9.14
N THR A 38 13.64 2.66 9.25
CA THR A 38 12.68 3.05 10.28
C THR A 38 11.36 3.53 9.68
N ILE A 39 10.26 3.07 10.26
CA ILE A 39 8.91 3.54 10.00
C ILE A 39 8.45 4.38 11.19
N THR A 40 7.76 5.48 10.92
CA THR A 40 7.23 6.36 11.96
C THR A 40 5.74 6.07 12.19
N CYS A 41 5.33 5.90 13.45
CA CYS A 41 3.90 5.86 13.78
C CYS A 41 3.31 7.26 13.64
N ASN A 42 2.26 7.40 12.81
CA ASN A 42 1.69 8.71 12.54
C ASN A 42 0.89 9.30 13.74
N HIS A 43 0.51 8.49 14.74
CA HIS A 43 -0.17 8.97 15.94
C HIS A 43 0.78 9.54 17.00
N CYS A 44 1.73 8.75 17.51
CA CYS A 44 2.64 9.17 18.58
C CYS A 44 3.99 9.76 18.10
N LYS A 45 4.28 9.67 16.79
CA LYS A 45 5.54 10.10 16.16
C LYS A 45 6.81 9.35 16.59
N LYS A 46 6.69 8.25 17.33
CA LYS A 46 7.80 7.32 17.59
C LYS A 46 8.23 6.61 16.31
N LYS A 47 9.53 6.38 16.18
CA LYS A 47 10.16 5.62 15.09
C LYS A 47 10.38 4.18 15.54
N PHE A 48 10.18 3.25 14.62
CA PHE A 48 10.33 1.81 14.84
C PHE A 48 11.16 1.23 13.70
N ASN A 49 12.13 0.38 14.02
CA ASN A 49 12.87 -0.35 13.01
C ASN A 49 11.97 -1.44 12.40
N LEU A 50 12.22 -1.81 11.14
CA LEU A 50 11.46 -2.91 10.50
C LEU A 50 11.60 -4.23 11.28
N GLU A 51 12.76 -4.46 11.88
CA GLU A 51 13.03 -5.66 12.70
C GLU A 51 12.15 -5.77 13.96
N SER A 52 11.70 -4.64 14.54
CA SER A 52 11.02 -4.69 15.85
C SER A 52 9.60 -5.25 15.79
N ASN A 53 8.98 -5.33 14.60
CA ASN A 53 7.61 -5.79 14.40
C ASN A 53 6.56 -5.06 15.27
N GLU A 54 6.83 -3.81 15.66
CA GLU A 54 5.95 -3.04 16.56
C GLU A 54 4.82 -2.29 15.84
N ILE A 55 4.95 -2.06 14.53
CA ILE A 55 3.89 -1.46 13.72
C ILE A 55 2.75 -2.47 13.56
N LYS A 56 1.55 -2.08 13.99
CA LYS A 56 0.39 -2.99 14.05
C LYS A 56 -0.50 -2.90 12.81
N ILE A 57 -0.67 -1.71 12.26
CA ILE A 57 -1.54 -1.52 11.08
C ILE A 57 -0.96 -0.51 10.08
N HIS A 58 -1.44 -0.66 8.84
CA HIS A 58 -1.45 0.36 7.82
C HIS A 58 -2.91 0.84 7.63
N CYS A 59 -3.15 2.14 7.74
CA CYS A 59 -4.51 2.68 7.72
C CYS A 59 -5.06 2.87 6.30
N ALA A 60 -6.22 2.28 6.01
CA ALA A 60 -6.85 2.37 4.68
C ALA A 60 -7.32 3.79 4.28
N GLY A 61 -7.56 4.67 5.24
CA GLY A 61 -7.99 6.06 4.96
C GLY A 61 -6.86 7.03 4.63
N CYS A 62 -5.72 6.97 5.33
CA CYS A 62 -4.63 7.95 5.19
C CYS A 62 -3.30 7.35 4.69
N ASN A 63 -3.24 6.04 4.46
CA ASN A 63 -2.03 5.32 4.02
C ASN A 63 -0.80 5.55 4.91
N GLN A 64 -1.02 5.67 6.21
CA GLN A 64 0.03 5.83 7.21
C GLN A 64 0.12 4.60 8.13
N PHE A 65 1.29 4.39 8.71
CA PHE A 65 1.57 3.31 9.65
C PHE A 65 1.30 3.71 11.10
N TYR A 66 0.81 2.75 11.90
CA TYR A 66 0.42 2.99 13.29
C TYR A 66 0.84 1.85 14.20
N HIS A 67 1.52 2.20 15.29
CA HIS A 67 1.74 1.33 16.45
C HIS A 67 0.63 1.51 17.52
N CYS A 68 0.02 2.70 17.58
CA CYS A 68 -1.08 3.09 18.47
C CYS A 68 -2.04 4.05 17.76
N GLY A 69 -3.10 4.53 18.42
CA GLY A 69 -4.13 5.37 17.80
C GLY A 69 -4.99 4.58 16.80
N ILE A 70 -5.22 3.30 17.08
CA ILE A 70 -5.84 2.35 16.16
C ILE A 70 -7.33 2.21 16.48
N ALA A 71 -8.19 2.37 15.47
CA ALA A 71 -9.61 2.08 15.57
C ALA A 71 -9.93 0.60 15.28
N GLY A 72 -9.01 -0.18 14.74
CA GLY A 72 -9.16 -1.61 14.50
C GLY A 72 -9.63 -1.93 13.09
N LYS A 73 -10.13 -3.16 12.89
CA LYS A 73 -10.60 -3.66 11.59
C LYS A 73 -12.02 -3.15 11.31
N CYS A 74 -12.32 -2.76 10.09
CA CYS A 74 -13.64 -2.22 9.78
C CYS A 74 -14.67 -3.32 9.51
N ASN A 75 -15.86 -3.20 10.11
CA ASN A 75 -16.98 -4.13 9.92
C ASN A 75 -17.92 -3.79 8.75
N CYS A 76 -17.72 -2.66 8.07
CA CYS A 76 -18.52 -2.30 6.91
C CYS A 76 -18.30 -3.30 5.75
N SER A 77 -19.35 -3.57 4.98
CA SER A 77 -19.34 -4.49 3.83
C SER A 77 -18.28 -4.14 2.79
N ASP A 78 -18.00 -2.86 2.60
CA ASP A 78 -17.06 -2.37 1.59
C ASP A 78 -15.60 -2.49 2.05
N CYS A 79 -15.40 -2.83 3.32
CA CYS A 79 -14.08 -2.91 3.94
C CYS A 79 -13.60 -4.36 4.14
N LYS A 80 -14.23 -5.33 3.48
CA LYS A 80 -13.82 -6.74 3.53
C LYS A 80 -13.52 -7.28 2.14
N THR A 81 -12.54 -8.18 2.06
CA THR A 81 -12.22 -8.94 0.85
C THR A 81 -12.07 -10.41 1.20
N VAL A 82 -12.49 -11.29 0.28
CA VAL A 82 -12.31 -12.73 0.43
C VAL A 82 -10.98 -13.12 -0.21
N MET A 83 -10.12 -13.78 0.55
CA MET A 83 -8.85 -14.32 0.08
C MET A 83 -9.06 -15.67 -0.65
N ARG A 84 -8.05 -16.13 -1.38
CA ARG A 84 -8.08 -17.40 -2.13
C ARG A 84 -8.38 -18.63 -1.26
N ASN A 85 -8.07 -18.56 0.04
CA ASN A 85 -8.32 -19.61 1.03
C ASN A 85 -9.68 -19.45 1.75
N ASN A 86 -10.61 -18.67 1.18
CA ASN A 86 -11.92 -18.34 1.74
C ASN A 86 -11.89 -17.58 3.08
N GLN A 87 -10.73 -17.10 3.53
CA GLN A 87 -10.65 -16.24 4.71
C GLN A 87 -11.07 -14.81 4.37
N ILE A 88 -11.78 -14.16 5.30
CA ILE A 88 -12.20 -12.77 5.15
C ILE A 88 -11.13 -11.87 5.76
N HIS A 89 -10.56 -11.01 4.94
CA HIS A 89 -9.65 -9.96 5.38
C HIS A 89 -10.38 -8.63 5.44
N HIS A 90 -10.18 -7.89 6.54
CA HIS A 90 -10.79 -6.58 6.76
C HIS A 90 -9.74 -5.47 6.69
N LEU A 91 -10.11 -4.33 6.13
CA LEU A 91 -9.29 -3.12 6.15
C LEU A 91 -9.15 -2.58 7.58
N SER A 92 -7.97 -2.07 7.92
CA SER A 92 -7.68 -1.50 9.24
C SER A 92 -7.67 0.03 9.19
N TRP A 93 -8.09 0.67 10.27
CA TRP A 93 -8.28 2.12 10.34
C TRP A 93 -7.66 2.71 11.62
N CYS A 94 -7.15 3.95 11.53
CA CYS A 94 -6.78 4.75 12.69
C CYS A 94 -7.99 5.53 13.22
N ILE A 95 -7.92 5.99 14.48
CA ILE A 95 -8.99 6.75 15.13
C ILE A 95 -9.29 8.09 14.45
N HIS A 96 -8.36 8.61 13.64
CA HIS A 96 -8.50 9.89 12.96
C HIS A 96 -9.27 9.78 11.64
N CYS A 97 -9.30 8.59 11.03
CA CYS A 97 -9.97 8.35 9.75
C CYS A 97 -11.39 7.79 9.89
N VAL A 98 -11.86 7.55 11.11
CA VAL A 98 -13.20 6.99 11.39
C VAL A 98 -14.07 8.02 12.12
N PRO A 99 -15.41 7.92 12.04
CA PRO A 99 -16.34 8.75 12.80
C PRO A 99 -16.08 8.70 14.31
N LYS A 100 -16.24 9.83 15.00
CA LYS A 100 -16.07 9.96 16.46
C LYS A 100 -17.30 9.40 17.20
N ILE A 101 -17.38 8.07 17.26
CA ILE A 101 -18.42 7.33 18.00
C ILE A 101 -17.80 6.45 19.08
N SER A 102 -18.60 6.02 20.05
CA SER A 102 -18.13 5.22 21.20
C SER A 102 -17.44 3.91 20.80
N GLN A 103 -17.88 3.27 19.71
CA GLN A 103 -17.31 2.03 19.17
C GLN A 103 -15.93 2.24 18.52
N ASN A 104 -15.62 3.45 18.08
CA ASN A 104 -14.39 3.80 17.35
C ASN A 104 -13.27 4.31 18.25
N LYS A 105 -13.41 4.19 19.57
CA LYS A 105 -12.33 4.45 20.54
C LYS A 105 -11.07 3.66 20.20
N GLU A 106 -9.94 4.16 20.68
CA GLU A 106 -8.64 3.50 20.46
C GLU A 106 -8.62 2.09 21.07
N LYS A 107 -8.10 1.14 20.30
CA LYS A 107 -7.80 -0.22 20.73
C LYS A 107 -6.29 -0.36 20.88
N LYS A 108 -5.81 -0.47 22.12
CA LYS A 108 -4.38 -0.49 22.45
C LYS A 108 -3.62 -1.60 21.71
N ASP A 109 -4.24 -2.76 21.55
CA ASP A 109 -3.64 -3.89 20.86
C ASP A 109 -3.89 -3.89 19.35
N GLY A 110 -4.64 -2.91 18.82
CA GLY A 110 -5.12 -2.91 17.44
C GLY A 110 -6.16 -4.01 17.15
N ILE A 111 -6.48 -4.84 18.14
CA ILE A 111 -7.47 -5.92 18.08
C ILE A 111 -8.86 -5.35 18.32
N GLY A 112 -9.82 -5.76 17.50
CA GLY A 112 -11.21 -5.34 17.57
C GLY A 112 -11.68 -4.66 16.29
N TYR A 113 -12.90 -4.12 16.34
CA TYR A 113 -13.58 -3.61 15.17
C TYR A 113 -13.91 -2.11 15.26
N CYS A 114 -14.06 -1.47 14.10
CA CYS A 114 -14.57 -0.12 13.92
C CYS A 114 -15.63 -0.06 12.83
N ILE A 115 -16.28 1.10 12.75
CA ILE A 115 -17.23 1.49 11.72
C ILE A 115 -16.63 2.69 10.99
N CYS A 116 -16.27 2.55 9.70
CA CYS A 116 -15.63 3.62 8.94
C CYS A 116 -16.62 4.64 8.37
N LYS A 117 -17.88 4.26 8.20
CA LYS A 117 -18.97 5.12 7.70
C LYS A 117 -20.21 4.85 8.54
N LEU A 118 -20.90 5.91 8.95
CA LEU A 118 -22.22 5.80 9.54
C LEU A 118 -23.20 5.58 8.38
N ASN A 119 -24.03 4.55 8.50
CA ASN A 119 -25.13 4.30 7.58
C ASN A 119 -26.22 5.36 7.73
#